data_AF-A0AAW2EU86-F1
#
_entry.id   AF-A0AAW2EU86-F1
#
_cell.length_a   1.000
_cell.length_b   1.000
_cell.length_c   1.000
_cell.angle_alpha   90.00
_cell.angle_beta   90.00
_cell.angle_gamma   90.00
#
_symmetry.space_group_name_H-M   'P 1'
#
loop_
_entity.id
_entity.type
_entity.pdbx_description
1 polymer ?
#
loop_
_entity_poly.entity_id
_entity_poly.type
_entity_poly.pdbx_seq_one_letter_code
_entity_poly.pdbx_strand_id
1 'polypeptide(L)'
;MIVRCCEMEHINHKGVIIWWDAKYNSEVKIAHEYRIFCGTHLPYCSFSDTSRTSSDDLNQPFYIILSENGNTYYAAQDSLVDEHSLSASAWLENKEIGRYFSKFAGSHYIPNEVLAKHFPYDTAFLNMRCPPTVVSTETVS
;
A
#
# COMPACT_ATOMS: atom_id res chain seq x y z
N MET A 1 0.08 7.12 -2.65
CA MET A 1 -0.79 6.08 -2.06
C MET A 1 -0.15 5.62 -0.76
N ILE A 2 -0.66 6.12 0.36
CA ILE A 2 -0.19 5.76 1.71
C ILE A 2 -1.36 5.04 2.37
N VAL A 3 -1.11 3.87 2.95
CA VAL A 3 -2.14 3.04 3.55
C VAL A 3 -1.77 2.71 4.98
N ARG A 4 -2.80 2.45 5.78
CA ARG A 4 -2.67 1.83 7.08
C ARG A 4 -3.12 0.39 6.94
N CYS A 5 -2.23 -0.54 7.31
CA CYS A 5 -2.63 -1.93 7.48
C CYS A 5 -3.38 -2.03 8.81
N CYS A 6 -4.59 -2.56 8.80
CA CYS A 6 -5.38 -2.80 10.00
C CYS A 6 -5.49 -4.32 10.22
N GLU A 7 -4.69 -4.85 11.14
CA GLU A 7 -4.93 -6.19 11.69
C GLU A 7 -5.44 -6.03 13.12
N MET A 8 -6.64 -6.56 13.36
CA MET A 8 -7.39 -6.58 14.61
C MET A 8 -6.60 -6.14 15.85
N GLU A 9 -6.74 -4.85 16.17
CA GLU A 9 -6.23 -4.13 17.35
C GLU A 9 -4.70 -4.02 17.56
N HIS A 10 -3.86 -4.72 16.78
CA HIS A 10 -2.42 -4.79 17.06
C HIS A 10 -1.48 -4.37 15.93
N ILE A 11 -1.89 -4.40 14.67
CA ILE A 11 -1.06 -3.90 13.57
C ILE A 11 -1.68 -2.62 13.03
N ASN A 12 -0.98 -1.53 13.27
CA ASN A 12 -1.31 -0.17 12.86
C ASN A 12 -0.13 0.44 12.11
N HIS A 13 0.52 -0.36 11.25
CA HIS A 13 1.67 0.13 10.50
C HIS A 13 1.25 0.96 9.32
N LYS A 14 1.86 2.13 9.23
CA LYS A 14 1.77 2.99 8.06
C LYS A 14 2.74 2.48 6.99
N GLY A 15 2.28 2.47 5.76
CA GLY A 15 3.08 1.98 4.65
C GLY A 15 2.66 2.54 3.29
N VAL A 16 3.40 2.14 2.28
CA VAL A 16 3.13 2.46 0.88
C VAL A 16 2.95 1.17 0.10
N ILE A 17 2.00 1.16 -0.81
CA ILE A 17 1.78 0.02 -1.71
C ILE A 17 2.88 0.03 -2.78
N ILE A 18 3.56 -1.11 -2.93
CA ILE A 18 4.66 -1.29 -3.89
C ILE A 18 4.37 -2.38 -4.93
N TRP A 19 3.35 -3.22 -4.71
CA TRP A 19 2.92 -4.26 -5.64
C TRP A 19 1.49 -4.71 -5.34
N TRP A 20 0.87 -5.46 -6.27
CA TRP A 20 -0.42 -6.10 -6.06
C TRP A 20 -0.60 -7.38 -6.87
N ASP A 21 -1.49 -8.25 -6.41
CA ASP A 21 -2.03 -9.38 -7.15
C ASP A 21 -3.56 -9.23 -7.21
N ALA A 22 -4.19 -9.64 -8.32
CA ALA A 22 -5.64 -9.54 -8.47
C ALA A 22 -6.45 -10.42 -7.51
N LYS A 23 -5.79 -11.42 -6.93
CA LYS A 23 -6.30 -12.37 -5.94
C LYS A 23 -5.15 -12.84 -5.07
N TYR A 24 -5.46 -13.53 -3.97
CA TYR A 24 -4.43 -14.09 -3.11
C TYR A 24 -3.43 -14.99 -3.87
N ASN A 25 -2.14 -14.73 -3.68
CA ASN A 25 -1.04 -15.48 -4.28
C ASN A 25 -0.20 -16.16 -3.19
N SER A 26 -0.31 -17.49 -3.08
CA SER A 26 0.43 -18.28 -2.08
C SER A 26 1.94 -18.25 -2.29
N GLU A 27 2.42 -18.00 -3.51
CA GLU A 27 3.83 -18.04 -3.91
C GLU A 27 4.61 -16.79 -3.51
N VAL A 28 3.93 -15.76 -3.00
CA VAL A 28 4.56 -14.53 -2.53
C VAL A 28 5.49 -14.86 -1.35
N LYS A 29 6.79 -14.58 -1.51
CA LYS A 29 7.84 -14.85 -0.50
C LYS A 29 7.83 -13.82 0.64
N ILE A 30 6.70 -13.68 1.31
CA ILE A 30 6.51 -12.87 2.52
C ILE A 30 6.25 -13.82 3.67
N ALA A 31 6.97 -13.60 4.77
CA ALA A 31 6.84 -14.40 5.97
C ALA A 31 5.41 -14.38 6.49
N HIS A 32 4.96 -15.50 7.05
CA HIS A 32 3.57 -15.73 7.37
C HIS A 32 3.00 -14.74 8.40
N GLU A 33 3.84 -14.27 9.32
CA GLU A 33 3.54 -13.23 10.30
C GLU A 33 3.30 -11.84 9.69
N TYR A 34 3.57 -11.65 8.39
CA TYR A 34 3.33 -10.40 7.67
C TYR A 34 2.21 -10.53 6.61
N ARG A 35 1.49 -11.66 6.58
CA ARG A 35 0.31 -11.83 5.74
C ARG A 35 -0.95 -11.43 6.52
N ILE A 36 -1.69 -10.45 6.01
CA ILE A 36 -2.88 -9.86 6.64
C ILE A 36 -4.10 -10.19 5.77
N PHE A 37 -5.13 -10.74 6.39
CA PHE A 37 -6.38 -11.13 5.74
C PHE A 37 -7.56 -10.44 6.44
N CYS A 38 -8.59 -10.07 5.68
CA CYS A 38 -9.86 -9.64 6.24
C CYS A 38 -11.02 -10.39 5.53
N GLY A 39 -12.11 -10.54 6.28
CA GLY A 39 -13.05 -11.66 6.21
C GLY A 39 -13.33 -12.15 7.63
N THR A 40 -14.59 -12.17 8.04
CA THR A 40 -15.08 -12.07 9.43
C THR A 40 -14.51 -13.03 10.49
N HIS A 41 -14.12 -12.45 11.64
CA HIS A 41 -13.92 -12.99 13.01
C HIS A 41 -12.53 -13.54 13.44
N LEU A 42 -11.75 -12.64 14.09
CA LEU A 42 -10.80 -12.77 15.23
C LEU A 42 -10.58 -14.18 15.85
N PRO A 43 -9.56 -14.33 16.74
CA PRO A 43 -8.11 -14.12 16.68
C PRO A 43 -7.44 -15.52 16.79
N TYR A 44 -6.10 -15.65 16.76
CA TYR A 44 -5.42 -16.95 16.92
C TYR A 44 -5.78 -17.99 15.83
N CYS A 45 -5.16 -17.88 14.66
CA CYS A 45 -5.03 -19.04 13.78
C CYS A 45 -3.55 -19.35 13.59
N SER A 46 -3.08 -20.25 14.45
CA SER A 46 -1.94 -21.10 14.11
C SER A 46 -2.19 -21.69 12.72
N PHE A 47 -1.14 -21.70 11.91
CA PHE A 47 -1.07 -21.97 10.47
C PHE A 47 -1.64 -23.31 9.95
N SER A 48 -2.39 -24.06 10.75
CA SER A 48 -2.89 -25.39 10.42
C SER A 48 -4.33 -25.43 9.89
N ASP A 49 -5.13 -24.35 10.01
CA ASP A 49 -6.53 -24.37 9.58
C ASP A 49 -6.75 -23.61 8.26
N THR A 50 -6.36 -24.26 7.16
CA THR A 50 -6.65 -23.86 5.76
C THR A 50 -8.15 -23.87 5.41
N SER A 51 -9.05 -23.99 6.40
CA SER A 51 -10.47 -24.32 6.23
C SER A 51 -11.43 -23.14 6.44
N ARG A 52 -10.94 -21.96 6.86
CA ARG A 52 -11.82 -20.84 7.26
C ARG A 52 -11.68 -19.52 6.49
N THR A 53 -10.68 -19.37 5.62
CA THR A 53 -10.74 -18.29 4.62
C THR A 53 -11.80 -18.66 3.61
N SER A 54 -12.90 -17.91 3.55
CA SER A 54 -13.89 -18.15 2.51
C SER A 54 -13.23 -17.88 1.15
N SER A 55 -13.68 -18.56 0.10
CA SER A 55 -13.21 -18.28 -1.26
C SER A 55 -13.37 -16.81 -1.64
N ASP A 56 -14.36 -16.15 -1.04
CA ASP A 56 -14.71 -14.76 -1.29
C ASP A 56 -13.66 -13.81 -0.69
N ASP A 57 -13.12 -14.14 0.49
CA ASP A 57 -12.03 -13.37 1.14
C ASP A 57 -10.73 -13.39 0.33
N LEU A 58 -10.52 -14.45 -0.47
CA LEU A 58 -9.35 -14.60 -1.35
C LEU A 58 -9.60 -14.07 -2.76
N ASN A 59 -10.86 -13.74 -3.10
CA ASN A 59 -11.30 -13.24 -4.40
C ASN A 59 -11.39 -11.71 -4.42
N GLN A 60 -10.38 -11.07 -3.86
CA GLN A 60 -10.17 -9.62 -3.88
C GLN A 60 -8.69 -9.31 -4.16
N PRO A 61 -8.34 -8.09 -4.56
CA PRO A 61 -6.95 -7.70 -4.72
C PRO A 61 -6.17 -7.82 -3.40
N PHE A 62 -4.93 -8.28 -3.50
CA PHE A 62 -3.95 -8.27 -2.41
C PHE A 62 -2.80 -7.35 -2.76
N TYR A 63 -2.27 -6.64 -1.78
CA TYR A 63 -1.24 -5.63 -1.96
C TYR A 63 0.00 -5.97 -1.15
N ILE A 64 1.17 -5.67 -1.74
CA ILE A 64 2.44 -5.68 -1.02
C ILE A 64 2.71 -4.27 -0.50
N ILE A 65 2.93 -4.15 0.80
CA ILE A 65 3.05 -2.87 1.49
C ILE A 65 4.41 -2.79 2.15
N LEU A 66 5.19 -1.79 1.74
CA LEU A 66 6.42 -1.41 2.41
C LEU A 66 6.07 -0.46 3.55
N SER A 67 6.28 -0.91 4.78
CA SER A 67 5.97 -0.13 5.97
C SER A 67 7.11 0.79 6.39
N GLU A 68 6.80 1.72 7.29
CA GLU A 68 7.77 2.64 7.90
C GLU A 68 8.90 1.92 8.65
N ASN A 69 8.64 0.74 9.21
CA ASN A 69 9.63 -0.04 9.97
C ASN A 69 10.58 -0.86 9.06
N GLY A 70 10.38 -0.83 7.73
CA GLY A 70 11.19 -1.58 6.76
C GLY A 70 10.63 -2.95 6.41
N ASN A 71 9.64 -3.45 7.13
CA ASN A 71 9.00 -4.73 6.82
C ASN A 71 8.02 -4.60 5.66
N THR A 72 7.82 -5.73 4.99
CA THR A 72 6.89 -5.86 3.86
C THR A 72 5.72 -6.74 4.25
N TYR A 73 4.50 -6.22 4.09
CA TYR A 73 3.26 -6.92 4.41
C TYR A 73 2.52 -7.33 3.14
N TYR A 74 1.80 -8.45 3.20
CA TYR A 74 0.91 -8.88 2.12
C TYR A 74 -0.53 -8.84 2.62
N ALA A 75 -1.31 -7.88 2.17
CA ALA A 75 -2.59 -7.55 2.77
C ALA A 75 -3.73 -7.59 1.75
N ALA A 76 -4.87 -8.15 2.16
CA ALA A 76 -6.11 -8.05 1.40
C ALA A 76 -6.61 -6.60 1.33
N GLN A 77 -7.32 -6.23 0.26
CA GLN A 77 -7.79 -4.87 0.04
C GLN A 77 -8.65 -4.33 1.20
N ASP A 78 -9.58 -5.14 1.68
CA ASP A 78 -10.47 -4.84 2.80
C ASP A 78 -9.74 -4.64 4.15
N SER A 79 -8.49 -5.10 4.26
CA SER A 79 -7.62 -4.90 5.42
C SER A 79 -6.92 -3.53 5.39
N LEU A 80 -7.09 -2.76 4.32
CA LEU A 80 -6.42 -1.48 4.10
C LEU A 80 -7.36 -0.31 4.31
N VAL A 81 -6.89 0.65 5.11
CA VAL A 81 -7.57 1.93 5.30
C VAL A 81 -6.73 3.02 4.63
N ASP A 82 -7.38 3.87 3.83
CA ASP A 82 -6.74 5.05 3.26
C ASP A 82 -6.36 6.03 4.39
N GLU A 83 -5.07 6.34 4.48
CA GLU A 83 -4.53 7.21 5.52
C GLU A 83 -5.02 8.65 5.38
N HIS A 84 -5.47 9.07 4.19
CA HIS A 84 -6.08 10.38 3.99
C HIS A 84 -7.33 10.62 4.86
N SER A 85 -7.98 9.55 5.34
CA SER A 85 -9.14 9.65 6.21
C SER A 85 -8.80 9.93 7.69
N LEU A 86 -7.52 9.89 8.11
CA LEU A 86 -7.14 9.78 9.54
C LEU A 86 -6.23 10.90 10.09
N SER A 87 -6.13 12.05 9.41
CA SER A 87 -5.42 13.27 9.85
C SER A 87 -3.88 13.27 9.75
N ALA A 88 -3.36 14.41 9.28
CA ALA A 88 -1.95 14.80 9.09
C ALA A 88 -1.06 13.79 8.33
N SER A 89 -0.93 13.97 7.02
CA SER A 89 -0.02 13.24 6.12
C SER A 89 1.43 13.29 6.60
N ALA A 90 1.79 12.38 7.51
CA ALA A 90 3.18 12.18 7.90
C ALA A 90 3.90 11.43 6.78
N TRP A 91 4.83 12.08 6.09
CA TRP A 91 5.78 11.36 5.25
C TRP A 91 6.45 10.22 6.03
N LEU A 92 6.73 9.11 5.36
CA LEU A 92 7.40 7.95 5.93
C LEU A 92 8.92 8.09 5.77
N GLU A 93 9.65 8.06 6.89
CA GLU A 93 11.11 8.03 6.88
C GLU A 93 11.62 6.59 6.72
N ASN A 94 11.63 6.09 5.49
CA ASN A 94 12.26 4.83 5.14
C ASN A 94 13.03 4.96 3.82
N LYS A 95 14.35 4.73 3.88
CA LYS A 95 15.25 4.86 2.72
C LYS A 95 14.87 3.93 1.55
N GLU A 96 14.24 2.79 1.83
CA GLU A 96 13.85 1.82 0.81
C GLU A 96 12.67 2.34 -0.04
N ILE A 97 11.89 3.31 0.48
CA ILE A 97 10.82 3.99 -0.29
C ILE A 97 11.39 4.66 -1.53
N GLY A 98 12.61 5.21 -1.46
CA GLY A 98 13.29 5.85 -2.60
C GLY A 98 13.57 4.90 -3.77
N ARG A 99 13.51 3.58 -3.57
CA ARG A 99 13.64 2.59 -4.66
C ARG A 99 12.38 2.49 -5.52
N TYR A 100 11.23 2.88 -4.98
CA TYR A 100 9.91 2.72 -5.60
C TYR A 100 9.29 4.07 -5.98
N PHE A 101 9.62 5.13 -5.24
CA PHE A 101 9.02 6.45 -5.39
C PHE A 101 10.08 7.50 -5.68
N SER A 102 9.74 8.46 -6.54
CA SER A 102 10.64 9.52 -6.97
C SER A 102 10.66 10.70 -6.00
N LYS A 103 9.50 11.06 -5.43
CA LYS A 103 9.36 12.17 -4.48
C LYS A 103 8.09 12.05 -3.64
N PHE A 104 8.05 12.78 -2.54
CA PHE A 104 6.84 13.04 -1.76
C PHE A 104 6.19 14.35 -2.20
N ALA A 105 4.89 14.33 -2.53
CA ALA A 105 4.12 15.48 -3.00
C ALA A 105 3.18 16.03 -1.91
N GLY A 106 3.67 16.06 -0.66
CA GLY A 106 2.97 16.62 0.50
C GLY A 106 1.91 15.71 1.11
N SER A 107 1.12 15.02 0.29
CA SER A 107 0.06 14.12 0.76
C SER A 107 0.27 12.66 0.34
N HIS A 108 1.04 12.42 -0.70
CA HIS A 108 1.29 11.10 -1.27
C HIS A 108 2.69 11.03 -1.89
N TYR A 109 3.19 9.81 -2.06
CA TYR A 109 4.37 9.56 -2.87
C TYR A 109 4.04 9.46 -4.36
N ILE A 110 4.90 10.06 -5.19
CA ILE A 110 4.87 9.93 -6.64
C ILE A 110 5.68 8.69 -7.04
N PRO A 111 5.08 7.71 -7.72
CA PRO A 111 5.80 6.52 -8.16
C PRO A 111 6.96 6.90 -9.10
N ASN A 112 8.03 6.10 -9.09
CA ASN A 112 9.05 6.20 -10.14
C ASN A 112 8.56 5.54 -11.43
N GLU A 113 9.33 5.65 -12.52
CA GLU A 113 8.92 5.10 -13.82
C GLU A 113 8.64 3.60 -13.81
N VAL A 114 9.35 2.83 -12.98
CA VAL A 114 9.15 1.38 -12.87
C VAL A 114 7.82 1.10 -12.21
N LEU A 115 7.53 1.73 -11.07
CA LEU A 115 6.27 1.52 -10.36
C LEU A 115 5.08 2.06 -11.15
N ALA A 116 5.23 3.21 -11.83
CA ALA A 116 4.18 3.80 -12.66
C ALA A 116 3.74 2.89 -13.82
N LYS A 117 4.67 2.09 -14.38
CA LYS A 117 4.32 1.09 -15.43
C LYS A 117 3.45 -0.04 -14.90
N HIS A 118 3.58 -0.39 -13.61
CA HIS A 118 2.76 -1.42 -12.97
C HIS A 118 1.41 -0.87 -12.50
N PHE A 119 1.32 0.44 -12.25
CA PHE A 119 0.11 1.14 -11.80
C PHE A 119 -0.22 2.36 -12.70
N PRO A 120 -0.56 2.15 -13.98
CA PRO A 120 -0.81 3.26 -14.90
C PRO A 120 -2.03 4.10 -14.53
N TYR A 121 -3.06 3.47 -13.95
CA TYR A 121 -4.30 4.15 -13.53
C TYR A 121 -4.08 5.03 -12.30
N ASP A 122 -3.28 4.57 -11.34
CA ASP A 122 -2.92 5.36 -10.15
C ASP A 122 -2.18 6.63 -10.55
N THR A 123 -1.28 6.53 -11.53
CA THR A 123 -0.54 7.69 -12.05
C THR A 123 -1.50 8.72 -12.66
N ALA A 124 -2.49 8.27 -13.44
CA ALA A 124 -3.49 9.16 -13.99
C ALA A 124 -4.36 9.83 -12.90
N PHE A 125 -4.75 9.07 -11.88
CA PHE A 125 -5.52 9.57 -10.75
C PHE A 125 -4.75 10.58 -9.90
N LEU A 126 -3.47 10.31 -9.62
CA LEU A 126 -2.59 11.24 -8.91
C LEU A 126 -2.37 12.52 -9.73
N ASN A 127 -2.18 12.44 -11.05
CA ASN A 127 -2.07 13.61 -11.92
C ASN A 127 -3.35 14.47 -11.92
N MET A 128 -4.53 13.86 -11.78
CA MET A 128 -5.79 14.62 -11.64
C MET A 128 -5.89 15.32 -10.27
N ARG A 129 -5.39 14.71 -9.19
CA ARG A 129 -5.44 15.27 -7.83
C ARG A 129 -4.31 16.25 -7.52
N CYS A 130 -3.17 16.12 -8.18
CA CYS A 130 -1.99 16.95 -7.98
C CYS A 130 -1.35 17.22 -9.35
N PRO A 131 -1.92 18.14 -10.15
CA PRO A 131 -1.37 18.45 -11.46
C PRO A 131 0.09 18.89 -11.32
N PRO A 132 0.97 18.46 -12.23
CA PRO A 132 2.36 18.90 -12.20
C PRO A 132 2.37 20.42 -12.22
N THR A 133 3.05 21.03 -11.24
CA THR A 133 3.27 22.47 -11.23
C THR A 133 3.93 22.84 -12.55
N VAL A 134 3.21 23.55 -13.41
CA VAL A 134 3.81 24.17 -14.58
C VAL A 134 4.86 25.12 -14.01
N VAL A 135 6.14 24.80 -14.23
CA VAL A 135 7.22 25.75 -13.99
C VAL A 135 6.95 26.88 -14.97
N SER A 136 6.35 27.96 -14.46
CA SER A 136 6.29 29.22 -15.18
C SER A 136 7.73 29.63 -15.43
N THR A 137 8.21 29.40 -16.65
CA THR A 137 9.43 30.01 -17.14
C THR A 137 9.22 31.52 -17.06
N GLU A 138 9.84 32.15 -16.07
CA GLU A 138 9.95 33.60 -15.97
C GLU A 138 10.49 34.12 -17.30
N THR A 139 9.64 34.80 -18.07
CA THR A 139 10.11 35.66 -19.14
C THR A 139 10.32 37.02 -18.49
N VAL A 140 11.53 37.26 -18.00
CA VAL A 140 11.98 38.59 -17.63
C VAL A 140 12.14 39.38 -18.94
N SER A 141 11.39 40.46 -19.09
CA SER A 141 11.57 41.49 -20.11
C SER A 141 11.37 42.85 -19.46
#